data_AF-A0A7I9VQJ1-F1
#
_entry.id   AF-A0A7I9VQJ1-F1
#
_cell.length_a   1.000
_cell.length_b   1.000
_cell.length_c   1.000
_cell.angle_alpha   90.00
_cell.angle_beta   90.00
_cell.angle_gamma   90.00
#
_symmetry.space_group_name_H-M   'P 1'
#
loop_
_entity.id
_entity.type
_entity.pdbx_description
1 polymer ?
#
loop_
_entity_poly.entity_id
_entity_poly.type
_entity_poly.pdbx_seq_one_letter_code
_entity_poly.pdbx_strand_id
1 'polypeptide(L)'
;MIVSDRQQPRGAEGGGAGASPGEKSADRGSFLGFVAHEMRNPLSTALWSAELLARLAPEDRAGPRGEKLSNMCLRALQRLRLLVEDHFLAERLGVDGIPFRSDAVPVREMLEQVAGKLGVEAKLAVDETLAVRADRGLLERVLDALLAVASHGKSPVHIDAQRSGETVTLTLRGAPPAPGALEMPHKGTPSDPTGRALALHMAVQVAQALGGTLTAPAEAYLLTLPLAPAPGGP
;
A
#
# COMPACT_ATOMS: atom_id res chain seq x y z
N MET A 1 56.97 40.51 -12.96
CA MET A 1 57.07 40.06 -14.37
C MET A 1 56.44 38.67 -14.43
N ILE A 2 55.10 38.55 -14.51
CA ILE A 2 54.28 38.25 -15.72
C ILE A 2 55.02 37.25 -16.65
N VAL A 3 54.54 36.05 -17.03
CA VAL A 3 53.29 35.61 -17.68
C VAL A 3 53.20 34.06 -17.52
N SER A 4 52.13 33.47 -16.95
CA SER A 4 50.96 32.81 -17.59
C SER A 4 51.25 31.61 -18.51
N ASP A 5 50.73 30.41 -18.19
CA ASP A 5 49.92 29.62 -19.13
C ASP A 5 49.01 28.58 -18.42
N ARG A 6 47.86 28.34 -19.06
CA ARG A 6 46.64 27.63 -18.66
C ARG A 6 46.78 26.10 -18.58
N GLN A 7 45.94 25.45 -17.75
CA GLN A 7 44.96 24.45 -18.23
C GLN A 7 43.87 24.14 -17.18
N GLN A 8 42.69 23.82 -17.71
CA GLN A 8 41.36 23.71 -17.08
C GLN A 8 41.06 22.31 -16.47
N PRO A 9 39.91 22.12 -15.77
CA PRO A 9 39.64 21.06 -14.81
C PRO A 9 38.94 19.84 -15.40
N ARG A 10 38.97 18.68 -14.71
CA ARG A 10 38.01 17.57 -14.89
C ARG A 10 38.12 16.53 -13.76
N GLY A 11 36.97 16.08 -13.24
CA GLY A 11 36.87 14.83 -12.48
C GLY A 11 36.22 14.92 -11.10
N ALA A 12 35.02 15.50 -10.98
CA ALA A 12 34.14 15.16 -9.86
C ALA A 12 33.39 13.87 -10.24
N GLU A 13 34.00 12.73 -9.93
CA GLU A 13 33.32 11.43 -10.01
C GLU A 13 32.39 11.28 -8.80
N GLY A 14 31.13 10.96 -9.10
CA GLY A 14 30.08 10.75 -8.14
C GLY A 14 30.33 9.52 -7.27
N GLY A 15 30.34 9.72 -5.96
CA GLY A 15 30.20 8.65 -4.98
C GLY A 15 28.75 8.19 -4.92
N GLY A 16 28.38 7.25 -5.79
CA GLY A 16 27.18 6.47 -5.61
C GLY A 16 27.31 5.65 -4.32
N ALA A 17 26.49 5.98 -3.32
CA ALA A 17 26.34 5.18 -2.11
C ALA A 17 25.65 3.86 -2.46
N GLY A 18 26.43 2.88 -2.92
CA GLY A 18 26.00 1.50 -3.00
C GLY A 18 25.91 0.92 -1.59
N ALA A 19 24.69 0.77 -1.06
CA ALA A 19 24.45 0.09 0.21
C ALA A 19 25.10 -1.30 0.23
N SER A 20 25.80 -1.61 1.34
CA SER A 20 26.60 -2.83 1.49
C SER A 20 25.71 -4.08 1.50
N PRO A 21 26.13 -5.22 0.93
CA PRO A 21 25.39 -6.48 0.95
C PRO A 21 24.95 -6.95 2.35
N GLY A 22 25.68 -6.54 3.40
CA GLY A 22 25.35 -6.84 4.80
C GLY A 22 24.12 -6.08 5.33
N GLU A 23 23.93 -4.83 4.93
CA GLU A 23 22.82 -3.98 5.38
C GLU A 23 21.48 -4.43 4.78
N LYS A 24 21.49 -4.83 3.49
CA LYS A 24 20.29 -5.38 2.81
C LYS A 24 19.80 -6.67 3.46
N SER A 25 20.70 -7.50 3.99
CA SER A 25 20.35 -8.77 4.64
C SER A 25 19.76 -8.60 6.05
N ALA A 26 20.26 -7.62 6.81
CA ALA A 26 19.78 -7.31 8.16
C ALA A 26 18.38 -6.68 8.12
N ASP A 27 18.14 -5.78 7.17
CA ASP A 27 16.84 -5.12 6.97
C ASP A 27 15.77 -6.15 6.59
N ARG A 28 16.14 -7.09 5.72
CA ARG A 28 15.27 -8.18 5.29
C ARG A 28 14.90 -9.14 6.43
N GLY A 29 15.85 -9.50 7.29
CA GLY A 29 15.56 -10.33 8.47
C GLY A 29 14.62 -9.64 9.45
N SER A 30 14.77 -8.33 9.64
CA SER A 30 13.89 -7.50 10.48
C SER A 30 12.46 -7.44 9.93
N PHE A 31 12.32 -7.22 8.63
CA PHE A 31 11.02 -7.24 7.93
C PHE A 31 10.32 -8.60 8.06
N LEU A 32 11.01 -9.71 7.79
CA LEU A 32 10.40 -11.04 7.95
C LEU A 32 10.01 -11.33 9.41
N GLY A 33 10.80 -10.86 10.37
CA GLY A 33 10.44 -10.92 11.79
C GLY A 33 9.15 -10.15 12.10
N PHE A 34 8.96 -8.98 11.50
CA PHE A 34 7.73 -8.19 11.60
C PHE A 34 6.54 -8.91 10.95
N VAL A 35 6.68 -9.39 9.71
CA VAL A 35 5.63 -10.15 9.01
C VAL A 35 5.16 -11.35 9.83
N ALA A 36 6.10 -12.14 10.36
CA ALA A 36 5.79 -13.30 11.19
C ALA A 36 5.06 -12.92 12.49
N HIS A 37 5.44 -11.79 13.11
CA HIS A 37 4.75 -11.26 14.28
C HIS A 37 3.30 -10.87 13.95
N GLU A 38 3.10 -10.09 12.88
CA GLU A 38 1.77 -9.64 12.47
C GLU A 38 0.86 -10.79 12.06
N MET A 39 1.39 -11.88 11.49
CA MET A 39 0.61 -13.09 11.19
C MET A 39 0.26 -13.89 12.44
N ARG A 40 1.14 -13.96 13.45
CA ARG A 40 0.91 -14.74 14.67
C ARG A 40 -0.27 -14.22 15.49
N ASN A 41 -0.47 -12.91 15.53
CA ASN A 41 -1.52 -12.26 16.32
C ASN A 41 -2.96 -12.65 15.90
N PRO A 42 -3.37 -12.49 14.62
CA PRO A 42 -4.67 -12.94 14.16
C PRO A 42 -4.79 -14.47 14.21
N LEU A 43 -3.72 -15.23 13.94
CA LEU A 43 -3.77 -16.68 14.05
C LEU A 43 -4.08 -17.15 15.48
N SER A 44 -3.41 -16.56 16.48
CA SER A 44 -3.67 -16.84 17.91
C SER A 44 -5.11 -16.50 18.29
N THR A 45 -5.61 -15.37 17.79
CA THR A 45 -7.00 -14.94 18.03
C THR A 45 -8.01 -15.92 17.41
N ALA A 46 -7.76 -16.39 16.18
CA ALA A 46 -8.61 -17.36 15.50
C ALA A 46 -8.64 -18.70 16.22
N LEU A 47 -7.46 -19.23 16.59
CA LEU A 47 -7.33 -20.49 17.33
C LEU A 47 -8.06 -20.42 18.67
N TRP A 48 -7.82 -19.37 19.46
CA TRP A 48 -8.49 -19.19 20.74
C TRP A 48 -10.02 -19.08 20.61
N SER A 49 -10.50 -18.33 19.61
CA SER A 49 -11.94 -18.21 19.33
C SER A 49 -12.57 -19.56 18.97
N ALA A 50 -11.87 -20.35 18.16
CA ALA A 50 -12.31 -21.69 17.76
C ALA A 50 -12.29 -22.69 18.92
N GLU A 51 -11.26 -22.66 19.77
CA GLU A 51 -11.18 -23.48 20.99
C GLU A 51 -12.33 -23.17 21.95
N LEU A 52 -12.65 -21.89 22.15
CA LEU A 52 -13.79 -21.52 22.99
C LEU A 52 -15.12 -22.00 22.39
N LEU A 53 -15.31 -21.85 21.08
CA LEU A 53 -16.51 -22.36 20.39
C LEU A 53 -16.68 -23.86 20.55
N ALA A 54 -15.60 -24.63 20.45
CA ALA A 54 -15.61 -26.08 20.62
C ALA A 54 -16.02 -26.51 22.04
N ARG A 55 -15.68 -25.70 23.06
CA ARG A 55 -16.02 -25.95 24.47
C ARG A 55 -17.42 -25.48 24.87
N LEU A 56 -18.09 -24.66 24.06
CA LEU A 56 -19.46 -24.23 24.35
C LEU A 56 -20.44 -25.40 24.28
N ALA A 57 -21.43 -25.38 25.18
CA ALA A 57 -22.61 -26.22 25.08
C ALA A 57 -23.35 -25.95 23.75
N PRO A 58 -24.05 -26.94 23.17
CA PRO A 58 -24.72 -26.77 21.88
C PRO A 58 -25.68 -25.57 21.83
N GLU A 59 -26.44 -25.35 22.91
CA GLU A 59 -27.37 -24.23 23.09
C GLU A 59 -26.67 -22.86 23.07
N ASP A 60 -25.52 -22.73 23.73
CA ASP A 60 -24.73 -21.49 23.74
C ASP A 60 -24.01 -21.24 22.41
N ARG A 61 -23.68 -22.31 21.68
CA ARG A 61 -22.96 -22.24 20.41
C ARG A 61 -23.82 -21.65 19.29
N ALA A 62 -25.13 -21.91 19.31
CA ALA A 62 -26.10 -21.30 18.40
C ALA A 62 -26.61 -19.93 18.89
N GLY A 63 -26.25 -19.53 20.12
CA GLY A 63 -26.66 -18.26 20.72
C GLY A 63 -25.68 -17.10 20.44
N PRO A 64 -25.97 -15.90 21.01
CA PRO A 64 -25.18 -14.69 20.78
C PRO A 64 -23.68 -14.82 21.11
N ARG A 65 -23.35 -15.69 22.08
CA ARG A 65 -21.96 -15.96 22.48
C ARG A 65 -21.21 -16.72 21.39
N GLY A 66 -21.83 -17.77 20.83
CA GLY A 66 -21.26 -18.51 19.71
C GLY A 66 -21.11 -17.65 18.47
N GLU A 67 -22.12 -16.85 18.12
CA GLU A 67 -22.04 -15.91 16.99
C GLU A 67 -20.88 -14.90 17.18
N LYS A 68 -20.71 -14.34 18.38
CA LYS A 68 -19.62 -13.42 18.69
C LYS A 68 -18.25 -14.05 18.48
N LEU A 69 -18.04 -15.28 18.97
CA LEU A 69 -16.77 -16.00 18.82
C LEU A 69 -16.52 -16.39 17.36
N SER A 70 -17.57 -16.81 16.63
CA SER A 70 -17.47 -17.15 15.20
C SER A 70 -17.06 -15.94 14.38
N ASN A 71 -17.72 -14.81 14.60
CA ASN A 71 -17.40 -13.53 13.95
C ASN A 71 -15.99 -13.05 14.30
N MET A 72 -15.53 -13.26 15.54
CA MET A 72 -14.16 -12.94 15.94
C MET A 72 -13.12 -13.81 15.23
N CYS A 73 -13.37 -15.12 15.13
CA CYS A 73 -12.54 -16.05 14.38
C CYS A 73 -12.46 -15.65 12.90
N LEU A 74 -13.61 -15.41 12.26
CA LEU A 74 -13.68 -15.04 10.85
C LEU A 74 -12.92 -13.74 10.56
N ARG A 75 -13.11 -12.70 11.38
CA ARG A 75 -12.36 -11.44 11.23
C ARG A 75 -10.85 -11.65 11.38
N ALA A 76 -10.43 -12.48 12.33
CA ALA A 76 -9.01 -12.77 12.52
C ALA A 76 -8.42 -13.50 11.30
N LEU A 77 -9.11 -14.51 10.76
CA LEU A 77 -8.68 -15.22 9.55
C LEU A 77 -8.67 -14.31 8.31
N GLN A 78 -9.63 -13.40 8.18
CA GLN A 78 -9.64 -12.40 7.11
C GLN A 78 -8.41 -11.48 7.17
N ARG A 79 -8.03 -11.02 8.37
CA ARG A 79 -6.81 -10.21 8.56
C ARG A 79 -5.55 -11.00 8.21
N LEU A 80 -5.47 -12.24 8.66
CA LEU A 80 -4.33 -13.12 8.33
C LEU A 80 -4.21 -13.30 6.82
N ARG A 81 -5.33 -13.53 6.12
CA ARG A 81 -5.35 -13.64 4.66
C ARG A 81 -4.81 -12.38 3.98
N LEU A 82 -5.23 -11.18 4.42
CA LEU A 82 -4.74 -9.92 3.85
C LEU A 82 -3.22 -9.76 4.03
N LEU A 83 -2.69 -10.05 5.22
CA LEU A 83 -1.24 -10.01 5.47
C LEU A 83 -0.47 -10.98 4.58
N VAL A 84 -1.00 -12.19 4.37
CA VAL A 84 -0.41 -13.20 3.49
C VAL A 84 -0.43 -12.72 2.04
N GLU A 85 -1.57 -12.23 1.56
CA GLU A 85 -1.72 -11.68 0.20
C GLU A 85 -0.78 -10.50 -0.05
N ASP A 86 -0.72 -9.54 0.88
CA ASP A 86 0.15 -8.36 0.76
C ASP A 86 1.62 -8.75 0.74
N HIS A 87 2.04 -9.67 1.62
CA HIS A 87 3.41 -10.17 1.64
C HIS A 87 3.77 -10.84 0.32
N PHE A 88 2.98 -11.83 -0.14
CA PHE A 88 3.27 -12.54 -1.37
C PHE A 88 3.23 -11.64 -2.61
N LEU A 89 2.34 -10.66 -2.65
CA LEU A 89 2.29 -9.68 -3.73
C LEU A 89 3.58 -8.83 -3.75
N ALA A 90 3.99 -8.29 -2.60
CA ALA A 90 5.23 -7.52 -2.50
C ALA A 90 6.46 -8.34 -2.91
N GLU A 91 6.55 -9.59 -2.48
CA GLU A 91 7.64 -10.51 -2.84
C GLU A 91 7.70 -10.79 -4.34
N ARG A 92 6.55 -11.10 -4.96
CA ARG A 92 6.49 -11.42 -6.39
C ARG A 92 6.85 -10.23 -7.27
N LEU A 93 6.54 -9.01 -6.84
CA LEU A 93 6.94 -7.79 -7.54
C LEU A 93 8.46 -7.54 -7.44
N GLY A 94 9.11 -7.98 -6.36
CA GLY A 94 10.54 -7.79 -6.13
C GLY A 94 11.48 -8.80 -6.81
N VAL A 95 11.01 -10.01 -7.12
CA VAL A 95 11.89 -11.11 -7.62
C VAL A 95 11.84 -11.27 -9.15
N ASP A 96 10.64 -11.35 -9.75
CA ASP A 96 10.50 -11.79 -11.16
C ASP A 96 9.61 -10.88 -12.02
N GLY A 97 8.98 -9.86 -11.44
CA GLY A 97 7.98 -9.06 -12.12
C GLY A 97 6.75 -9.90 -12.47
N ILE A 98 5.64 -9.69 -11.76
CA ILE A 98 4.38 -10.32 -12.18
C ILE A 98 4.05 -9.78 -13.58
N PRO A 99 3.85 -10.63 -14.62
CA PRO A 99 3.31 -10.14 -15.87
C PRO A 99 1.89 -9.64 -15.60
N PHE A 100 1.71 -8.32 -15.64
CA PHE A 100 0.43 -7.66 -15.48
C PHE A 100 0.09 -6.89 -16.75
N ARG A 101 -1.20 -6.70 -17.00
CA ARG A 101 -1.67 -6.06 -18.23
C ARG A 101 -1.99 -4.61 -17.93
N SER A 102 -1.16 -3.71 -18.44
CA SER A 102 -1.45 -2.28 -18.35
C SER A 102 -2.45 -1.85 -19.41
N ASP A 103 -3.63 -1.44 -18.99
CA ASP A 103 -4.67 -0.84 -19.83
C ASP A 103 -4.92 0.61 -19.40
N ALA A 104 -5.71 1.33 -20.18
CA ALA A 104 -6.26 2.62 -19.76
C ALA A 104 -7.34 2.39 -18.70
N VAL A 105 -7.10 2.86 -17.47
CA VAL A 105 -8.07 2.75 -16.36
C VAL A 105 -8.60 4.14 -16.00
N PRO A 106 -9.91 4.41 -16.16
CA PRO A 106 -10.53 5.66 -15.73
C PRO A 106 -10.37 5.85 -14.22
N VAL A 107 -9.73 6.94 -13.81
CA VAL A 107 -9.35 7.18 -12.41
C VAL A 107 -10.58 7.35 -11.52
N ARG A 108 -11.56 8.14 -11.98
CA ARG A 108 -12.77 8.45 -11.22
C ARG A 108 -13.61 7.21 -10.93
N GLU A 109 -13.92 6.42 -11.96
CA GLU A 109 -14.70 5.17 -11.83
C GLU A 109 -14.05 4.23 -10.81
N MET A 110 -12.72 4.08 -10.89
CA MET A 110 -11.98 3.24 -9.97
C MET A 110 -12.07 3.76 -8.53
N LEU A 111 -11.90 5.06 -8.30
CA LEU A 111 -12.01 5.66 -6.97
C LEU A 111 -13.42 5.50 -6.38
N GLU A 112 -14.46 5.69 -7.18
CA GLU A 112 -15.86 5.49 -6.77
C GLU A 112 -16.13 4.03 -6.39
N GLN A 113 -15.65 3.09 -7.19
CA GLN A 113 -15.77 1.66 -6.92
C GLN A 113 -15.10 1.29 -5.59
N VAL A 114 -13.85 1.72 -5.36
CA VAL A 114 -13.10 1.38 -4.15
C VAL A 114 -13.67 2.08 -2.92
N ALA A 115 -14.03 3.36 -3.02
CA ALA A 115 -14.66 4.10 -1.93
C ALA A 115 -16.01 3.47 -1.53
N GLY A 116 -16.84 3.08 -2.52
CA GLY A 116 -18.09 2.39 -2.29
C GLY A 116 -17.92 1.03 -1.62
N LYS A 117 -16.94 0.23 -2.07
CA LYS A 117 -16.58 -1.07 -1.47
C LYS A 117 -16.16 -0.93 -0.01
N LEU A 118 -15.42 0.12 0.33
CA LEU A 118 -14.94 0.37 1.70
C LEU A 118 -15.97 1.12 2.56
N GLY A 119 -17.03 1.67 1.98
CA GLY A 119 -18.00 2.52 2.67
C GLY A 119 -17.38 3.85 3.15
N VAL A 120 -16.41 4.38 2.40
CA VAL A 120 -15.70 5.62 2.71
C VAL A 120 -16.43 6.81 2.09
N GLU A 121 -16.66 7.86 2.87
CA GLU A 121 -17.14 9.14 2.35
C GLU A 121 -16.00 9.87 1.64
N ALA A 122 -15.98 9.80 0.30
CA ALA A 122 -14.96 10.40 -0.54
C ALA A 122 -15.53 11.55 -1.39
N LYS A 123 -14.83 12.69 -1.39
CA LYS A 123 -15.11 13.85 -2.26
C LYS A 123 -14.09 13.87 -3.39
N LEU A 124 -14.56 13.67 -4.63
CA LEU A 124 -13.70 13.50 -5.80
C LEU A 124 -13.65 14.77 -6.65
N ALA A 125 -12.47 15.38 -6.75
CA ALA A 125 -12.14 16.45 -7.69
C ALA A 125 -11.22 15.88 -8.79
N VAL A 126 -11.81 15.02 -9.64
CA VAL A 126 -11.10 14.26 -10.68
C VAL A 126 -11.78 14.49 -12.03
N ASP A 127 -11.03 14.77 -13.08
CA ASP A 127 -11.61 14.90 -14.42
C ASP A 127 -12.17 13.54 -14.91
N GLU A 128 -13.39 13.53 -15.46
CA GLU A 128 -14.09 12.33 -15.95
C GLU A 128 -13.31 11.59 -17.04
N THR A 129 -12.52 12.31 -17.84
CA THR A 129 -11.74 11.77 -18.96
C THR A 129 -10.36 11.28 -18.54
N LEU A 130 -9.98 11.49 -17.28
CA LEU A 130 -8.64 11.18 -16.80
C LEU A 130 -8.48 9.66 -16.59
N ALA A 131 -7.52 9.10 -17.31
CA ALA A 131 -7.17 7.69 -17.21
C ALA A 131 -5.66 7.51 -16.98
N VAL A 132 -5.31 6.48 -16.22
CA VAL A 132 -3.92 6.07 -15.97
C VAL A 132 -3.62 4.75 -16.66
N ARG A 133 -2.37 4.56 -17.09
CA ARG A 133 -1.91 3.30 -17.65
C ARG A 133 -1.51 2.38 -16.51
N ALA A 134 -2.39 1.45 -16.16
CA ALA A 134 -2.17 0.57 -15.01
C ALA A 134 -2.84 -0.80 -15.21
N ASP A 135 -2.37 -1.79 -14.47
CA ASP A 135 -3.17 -3.00 -14.26
C ASP A 135 -4.31 -2.68 -13.28
N ARG A 136 -5.54 -3.02 -13.68
CA ARG A 136 -6.75 -2.66 -12.92
C ARG A 136 -6.73 -3.25 -11.50
N GLY A 137 -6.29 -4.49 -11.33
CA GLY A 137 -6.28 -5.17 -10.04
C GLY A 137 -5.20 -4.62 -9.11
N LEU A 138 -4.02 -4.34 -9.66
CA LEU A 138 -2.93 -3.70 -8.91
C LEU A 138 -3.30 -2.27 -8.49
N LEU A 139 -3.91 -1.49 -9.38
CA LEU A 139 -4.40 -0.16 -9.04
C LEU A 139 -5.48 -0.20 -7.95
N GLU A 140 -6.43 -1.12 -8.05
CA GLU A 140 -7.45 -1.32 -7.01
C GLU A 140 -6.79 -1.60 -5.65
N ARG A 141 -5.76 -2.44 -5.62
CA ARG A 141 -5.06 -2.81 -4.38
C ARG A 141 -4.34 -1.63 -3.73
N VAL A 142 -3.70 -0.76 -4.53
CA VAL A 142 -3.07 0.47 -4.03
C VAL A 142 -4.13 1.42 -3.48
N LEU A 143 -5.21 1.65 -4.22
CA LEU A 143 -6.27 2.58 -3.81
C LEU A 143 -7.01 2.08 -2.57
N ASP A 144 -7.24 0.76 -2.43
CA ASP A 144 -7.83 0.15 -1.24
C ASP A 144 -6.96 0.40 0.00
N ALA A 145 -5.63 0.24 -0.14
CA ALA A 145 -4.69 0.53 0.93
C ALA A 145 -4.72 2.02 1.34
N LEU A 146 -4.62 2.93 0.36
CA LEU A 146 -4.58 4.37 0.60
C LEU A 146 -5.88 4.91 1.18
N LEU A 147 -7.03 4.51 0.63
CA LEU A 147 -8.34 4.96 1.12
C LEU A 147 -8.59 4.49 2.54
N ALA A 148 -8.24 3.25 2.88
CA ALA A 148 -8.47 2.74 4.23
C ALA A 148 -7.64 3.46 5.30
N VAL A 149 -6.41 3.88 4.98
CA VAL A 149 -5.60 4.66 5.93
C VAL A 149 -6.02 6.13 5.95
N ALA A 150 -6.38 6.71 4.80
CA ALA A 150 -6.84 8.10 4.72
C ALA A 150 -8.22 8.29 5.37
N SER A 151 -9.07 7.27 5.39
CA SER A 151 -10.38 7.31 6.05
C SER A 151 -10.33 6.89 7.53
N HIS A 152 -9.14 6.71 8.10
CA HIS A 152 -9.01 6.29 9.49
C HIS A 152 -9.73 7.26 10.43
N GLY A 153 -10.37 6.74 11.48
CA GLY A 153 -11.16 7.57 12.39
C GLY A 153 -12.47 8.13 11.79
N LYS A 154 -12.92 7.61 10.63
CA LYS A 154 -14.06 8.12 9.85
C LYS A 154 -13.83 9.54 9.29
N SER A 155 -12.58 9.90 9.04
CA SER A 155 -12.26 11.15 8.36
C SER A 155 -12.81 11.12 6.93
N PRO A 156 -13.53 12.17 6.49
CA PRO A 156 -13.89 12.29 5.08
C PRO A 156 -12.61 12.42 4.25
N VAL A 157 -12.57 11.76 3.10
CA VAL A 157 -11.38 11.74 2.23
C VAL A 157 -11.62 12.67 1.04
N HIS A 158 -10.74 13.65 0.86
CA HIS A 158 -10.72 14.51 -0.32
C HIS A 158 -9.68 13.99 -1.30
N ILE A 159 -10.07 13.78 -2.56
CA ILE A 159 -9.20 13.22 -3.59
C ILE A 159 -9.16 14.16 -4.78
N ASP A 160 -8.00 14.73 -5.01
CA ASP A 160 -7.70 15.54 -6.19
C ASP A 160 -6.87 14.71 -7.18
N ALA A 161 -7.13 14.86 -8.48
CA ALA A 161 -6.26 14.29 -9.51
C ALA A 161 -5.76 15.39 -10.45
N GLN A 162 -4.45 15.47 -10.63
CA GLN A 162 -3.84 16.45 -11.51
C GLN A 162 -2.97 15.75 -12.56
N ARG A 163 -3.19 16.11 -13.82
CA ARG A 163 -2.30 15.72 -14.92
C ARG A 163 -1.11 16.66 -14.97
N SER A 164 0.09 16.09 -15.09
CA SER A 164 1.33 16.84 -15.34
C SER A 164 2.11 16.14 -16.44
N GLY A 165 2.04 16.67 -17.66
CA GLY A 165 2.67 16.04 -18.83
C GLY A 165 2.12 14.64 -19.11
N GLU A 166 2.98 13.63 -18.93
CA GLU A 166 2.72 12.20 -19.15
C GLU A 166 2.36 11.44 -17.88
N THR A 167 2.14 12.13 -16.75
CA THR A 167 1.76 11.49 -15.49
C THR A 167 0.49 12.10 -14.90
N VAL A 168 -0.14 11.34 -14.01
CA VAL A 168 -1.26 11.75 -13.18
C VAL A 168 -0.86 11.58 -11.73
N THR A 169 -1.03 12.64 -10.93
CA THR A 169 -0.85 12.59 -9.48
C THR A 169 -2.21 12.64 -8.80
N LEU A 170 -2.53 11.59 -8.05
CA LEU A 170 -3.66 11.53 -7.13
C LEU A 170 -3.19 12.01 -5.76
N THR A 171 -3.88 12.99 -5.19
CA THR A 171 -3.64 13.52 -3.86
C THR A 171 -4.81 13.16 -2.97
N LEU A 172 -4.59 12.28 -1.99
CA LEU A 172 -5.60 11.86 -1.03
C LEU A 172 -5.34 12.55 0.31
N ARG A 173 -6.30 13.36 0.76
CA ARG A 173 -6.26 14.08 2.05
C ARG A 173 -7.35 13.55 2.96
N GLY A 174 -6.99 13.24 4.19
CA GLY A 174 -7.89 12.68 5.20
C GLY A 174 -7.16 12.61 6.53
N ALA A 175 -7.13 11.45 7.17
CA ALA A 175 -6.22 11.18 8.26
C ALA A 175 -4.75 11.36 7.78
N PRO A 176 -3.92 12.12 8.52
CA PRO A 176 -2.55 12.40 8.10
C PRO A 176 -1.70 11.12 8.12
N PRO A 177 -0.71 10.99 7.21
CA PRO A 177 0.24 9.89 7.25
C PRO A 177 1.00 9.86 8.57
N ALA A 178 1.17 8.65 9.13
CA ALA A 178 2.08 8.47 10.25
C ALA A 178 3.53 8.71 9.80
N PRO A 179 4.43 9.17 10.70
CA PRO A 179 5.86 9.23 10.40
C PRO A 179 6.37 7.87 9.91
N GLY A 180 7.08 7.85 8.78
CA GLY A 180 7.59 6.61 8.18
C GLY A 180 6.52 5.66 7.63
N ALA A 181 5.28 6.10 7.40
CA ALA A 181 4.17 5.22 6.97
C ALA A 181 4.43 4.43 5.66
N LEU A 182 5.32 4.92 4.80
CA LEU A 182 5.68 4.27 3.54
C LEU A 182 7.04 3.54 3.60
N GLU A 183 7.76 3.63 4.72
CA GLU A 183 9.03 2.93 4.91
C GLU A 183 8.81 1.43 5.03
N MET A 184 9.87 0.64 4.77
CA MET A 184 9.78 -0.80 4.96
C MET A 184 9.54 -1.09 6.46
N PRO A 185 8.47 -1.84 6.81
CA PRO A 185 8.22 -2.20 8.20
C PRO A 185 9.38 -3.02 8.76
N HIS A 186 9.74 -2.76 10.01
CA HIS A 186 10.81 -3.45 10.68
C HIS A 186 10.38 -3.86 12.08
N LYS A 187 11.21 -4.64 12.77
CA LYS A 187 10.98 -4.96 14.18
C LYS A 187 10.87 -3.66 14.99
N GLY A 188 9.72 -3.45 15.64
CA GLY A 188 9.42 -2.22 16.41
C GLY A 188 8.46 -1.25 15.70
N THR A 189 8.16 -1.45 14.42
CA THR A 189 7.02 -0.77 13.77
C THR A 189 5.74 -1.11 14.53
N PRO A 190 4.87 -0.12 14.84
CA PRO A 190 3.60 -0.38 15.50
C PRO A 190 2.71 -1.35 14.70
N SER A 191 2.12 -2.32 15.38
CA SER A 191 1.13 -3.22 14.77
C SER A 191 -0.13 -2.46 14.36
N ASP A 192 -0.80 -2.96 13.34
CA ASP A 192 -2.10 -2.44 12.91
C ASP A 192 -3.22 -3.41 13.31
N PRO A 193 -4.11 -3.04 14.25
CA PRO A 193 -5.19 -3.91 14.70
C PRO A 193 -6.22 -4.21 13.60
N THR A 194 -6.21 -3.48 12.49
CA THR A 194 -7.07 -3.72 11.32
C THR A 194 -6.50 -4.76 10.36
N GLY A 195 -5.24 -5.20 10.54
CA GLY A 195 -4.58 -6.20 9.71
C GLY A 195 -4.02 -5.66 8.39
N ARG A 196 -3.84 -4.35 8.26
CA ARG A 196 -3.29 -3.67 7.07
C ARG A 196 -1.84 -3.22 7.27
N ALA A 197 -1.14 -3.81 8.22
CA ALA A 197 0.25 -3.47 8.57
C ALA A 197 1.24 -3.54 7.40
N LEU A 198 0.94 -4.33 6.36
CA LEU A 198 1.76 -4.45 5.15
C LEU A 198 1.17 -3.72 3.94
N ALA A 199 -0.03 -3.16 4.05
CA ALA A 199 -0.77 -2.64 2.91
C ALA A 199 -0.07 -1.42 2.28
N LEU A 200 0.49 -0.50 3.07
CA LEU A 200 1.22 0.64 2.53
C LEU A 200 2.56 0.25 1.91
N HIS A 201 3.28 -0.69 2.53
CA HIS A 201 4.52 -1.22 1.95
C HIS A 201 4.26 -1.89 0.60
N MET A 202 3.24 -2.75 0.53
CA MET A 202 2.78 -3.35 -0.72
C MET A 202 2.36 -2.28 -1.73
N ALA A 203 1.64 -1.24 -1.31
CA ALA A 203 1.20 -0.16 -2.19
C ALA A 203 2.39 0.60 -2.83
N VAL A 204 3.47 0.81 -2.08
CA VAL A 204 4.72 1.38 -2.61
C VAL A 204 5.31 0.48 -3.70
N GLN A 205 5.41 -0.84 -3.44
CA GLN A 205 5.95 -1.81 -4.41
C GLN A 205 5.08 -1.87 -5.68
N VAL A 206 3.76 -1.86 -5.52
CA VAL A 206 2.83 -1.84 -6.66
C VAL A 206 2.94 -0.54 -7.46
N ALA A 207 2.98 0.62 -6.79
CA ALA A 207 3.14 1.90 -7.48
C ALA A 207 4.43 1.92 -8.32
N GLN A 208 5.54 1.43 -7.77
CA GLN A 208 6.81 1.29 -8.47
C GLN A 208 6.70 0.33 -9.66
N ALA A 209 6.07 -0.84 -9.48
CA ALA A 209 5.86 -1.80 -10.55
C ALA A 209 5.03 -1.21 -11.71
N LEU A 210 4.03 -0.37 -11.41
CA LEU A 210 3.24 0.34 -12.41
C LEU A 210 4.00 1.51 -13.09
N GLY A 211 5.29 1.71 -12.81
CA GLY A 211 6.09 2.80 -13.35
C GLY A 211 5.81 4.16 -12.69
N GLY A 212 5.18 4.14 -11.52
CA GLY A 212 4.81 5.30 -10.74
C GLY A 212 5.58 5.45 -9.43
N THR A 213 5.10 6.35 -8.57
CA THR A 213 5.65 6.59 -7.24
C THR A 213 4.54 6.82 -6.23
N LEU A 214 4.80 6.46 -4.97
CA LEU A 214 3.93 6.76 -3.84
C LEU A 214 4.73 7.52 -2.80
N THR A 215 4.23 8.67 -2.38
CA THR A 215 4.86 9.53 -1.37
C THR A 215 3.81 10.00 -0.35
N ALA A 216 4.28 10.39 0.84
CA ALA A 216 3.42 10.81 1.95
C ALA A 216 3.94 12.12 2.58
N PRO A 217 3.77 13.28 1.92
CA PRO A 217 3.96 14.57 2.59
C PRO A 217 3.00 14.71 3.78
N ALA A 218 3.29 15.65 4.69
CA ALA A 218 2.71 15.73 6.04
C ALA A 218 1.19 15.54 6.16
N GLU A 219 0.39 15.95 5.17
CA GLU A 219 -1.07 15.92 5.25
C GLU A 219 -1.75 15.13 4.11
N ALA A 220 -0.99 14.40 3.29
CA ALA A 220 -1.57 13.71 2.13
C ALA A 220 -0.77 12.48 1.68
N TYR A 221 -1.45 11.55 1.03
CA TYR A 221 -0.83 10.50 0.23
C TYR A 221 -0.86 10.91 -1.25
N LEU A 222 0.29 10.86 -1.90
CA LEU A 222 0.47 11.24 -3.30
C LEU A 222 0.87 10.02 -4.12
N LEU A 223 -0.06 9.52 -4.93
CA LEU A 223 0.18 8.44 -5.89
C LEU A 223 0.35 9.04 -7.28
N THR A 224 1.53 8.90 -7.87
CA THR A 224 1.81 9.33 -9.24
C THR A 224 1.91 8.12 -10.15
N LEU A 225 1.18 8.12 -11.26
CA LEU A 225 1.14 7.02 -12.24
C LEU A 225 1.29 7.56 -13.66
N PRO A 226 1.76 6.75 -14.62
CA PRO A 226 1.76 7.13 -16.02
C PRO A 226 0.33 7.39 -16.53
N LEU A 227 0.16 8.48 -17.28
CA LEU A 227 -1.10 8.82 -17.95
C LEU A 227 -1.41 7.77 -19.03
N ALA A 228 -2.67 7.38 -19.16
CA ALA A 228 -3.08 6.58 -20.31
C ALA A 228 -3.16 7.46 -21.57
N PRO A 229 -2.74 6.95 -22.74
CA PRO A 229 -2.98 7.65 -23.99
C PRO A 229 -4.50 7.87 -24.18
N ALA A 230 -4.87 9.02 -24.73
CA ALA A 230 -6.28 9.31 -25.03
C ALA A 230 -6.85 8.20 -25.92
N PRO A 231 -8.11 7.77 -25.70
CA PRO A 231 -8.74 6.78 -26.56
C PRO A 231 -8.79 7.34 -27.99
N GLY A 232 -7.93 6.83 -28.89
CA GLY A 232 -7.87 7.22 -30.31
C GLY A 232 -6.55 7.84 -30.82
N GLY A 233 -5.45 7.81 -30.06
CA GLY A 233 -4.11 8.13 -30.60
C GLY A 233 -3.43 6.89 -31.23
N PRO A 234 -2.75 7.03 -32.39
CA PRO A 234 -2.10 5.92 -33.09
C PRO A 234 -0.95 5.28 -32.30
#